data_AF-A0A7X5FEV9-F1
#
_entry.id   AF-A0A7X5FEV9-F1
#
_cell.length_a   1.000
_cell.length_b   1.000
_cell.length_c   1.000
_cell.angle_alpha   90.00
_cell.angle_beta   90.00
_cell.angle_gamma   90.00
#
_symmetry.space_group_name_H-M   'P 1'
#
loop_
_entity.id
_entity.type
_entity.pdbx_description
1 polymer ?
#
loop_
_entity_poly.entity_id
_entity_poly.type
_entity_poly.pdbx_seq_one_letter_code
_entity_poly.pdbx_strand_id
1 'polypeptide(L)'
;LVEEIVKDIEKYSREKNLISGHLHVAAAMNYKGIFTLMVPCLQDTTDYLKSGGHISWLGMWICEVFMDKFGNIVRTIREYVPFEPREEIPKRIKGGRK
;
A
#
# COMPACT_ATOMS: atom_id res chain seq x y z
N LEU A 1 -11.45 21.27 18.84
CA LEU A 1 -11.44 20.96 17.39
C LEU A 1 -10.09 21.20 16.71
N VAL A 2 -9.65 22.44 16.42
CA VAL A 2 -8.35 22.67 15.73
C VAL A 2 -7.16 22.20 16.58
N GLU A 3 -7.16 22.50 17.88
CA GLU A 3 -6.09 22.06 18.79
C GLU A 3 -6.04 20.54 18.98
N GLU A 4 -7.18 19.86 18.90
CA GLU A 4 -7.25 18.39 18.94
C GLU A 4 -6.71 17.78 17.65
N ILE A 5 -7.08 18.35 16.50
CA ILE A 5 -6.53 17.96 15.20
C ILE A 5 -5.00 18.16 15.17
N VAL A 6 -4.49 19.26 15.73
CA VAL A 6 -3.05 19.52 15.82
C VAL A 6 -2.35 18.53 16.75
N LYS A 7 -2.93 18.21 17.92
CA LYS A 7 -2.41 17.18 18.83
C LYS A 7 -2.37 15.80 18.18
N ASP A 8 -3.40 15.45 17.42
CA ASP A 8 -3.43 14.20 16.68
C ASP A 8 -2.38 14.20 15.56
N ILE A 9 -2.22 15.30 14.82
CA ILE A 9 -1.16 15.44 13.82
C ILE A 9 0.23 15.29 14.45
N GLU A 10 0.50 15.90 15.59
CA GLU A 10 1.78 15.75 16.30
C GLU A 10 1.99 14.32 16.79
N LYS A 11 0.95 13.70 17.34
CA LYS A 11 0.96 12.30 17.77
C LYS A 11 1.30 11.36 16.62
N TYR A 12 0.68 11.57 15.45
CA TYR A 12 0.85 10.76 14.24
C TYR A 12 2.02 11.18 13.35
N SER A 13 2.70 12.29 13.66
CA SER A 13 3.84 12.80 12.88
C SER A 13 5.09 11.92 13.00
N ARG A 14 5.13 11.05 14.02
CA ARG A 14 6.21 10.10 14.28
C ARG A 14 6.10 8.87 13.39
N GLU A 15 4.89 8.49 13.03
CA GLU A 15 4.56 7.30 12.27
C GLU A 15 4.95 7.54 10.81
N LYS A 16 6.04 6.90 10.40
CA LYS A 16 6.53 6.95 9.02
C LYS A 16 5.94 5.86 8.14
N ASN A 17 5.15 4.95 8.71
CA ASN A 17 4.55 3.83 8.00
C ASN A 17 3.05 3.75 8.27
N LEU A 18 2.25 3.61 7.22
CA LEU A 18 0.82 3.34 7.28
C LEU A 18 0.55 2.02 6.56
N ILE A 19 0.12 1.01 7.31
CA ILE A 19 -0.15 -0.32 6.76
C ILE A 19 -1.61 -0.65 7.05
N SER A 20 -2.37 -0.96 6.01
CA SER A 20 -3.79 -1.28 6.12
C SER A 20 -4.13 -2.55 5.35
N GLY A 21 -4.90 -3.43 5.97
CA GLY A 21 -5.50 -4.59 5.33
C GLY A 21 -6.97 -4.34 4.99
N HIS A 22 -7.80 -5.37 5.13
CA HIS A 22 -9.27 -5.36 5.01
C HIS A 22 -9.83 -5.10 3.60
N LEU A 23 -9.23 -4.22 2.80
CA LEU A 23 -9.70 -3.92 1.44
C LEU A 23 -9.34 -5.00 0.42
N HIS A 24 -8.49 -5.97 0.78
CA HIS A 24 -8.05 -7.05 -0.11
C HIS A 24 -7.43 -6.52 -1.41
N VAL A 25 -6.66 -5.44 -1.35
CA VAL A 25 -6.00 -4.81 -2.51
C VAL A 25 -4.53 -4.59 -2.18
N ALA A 26 -3.64 -4.88 -3.12
CA ALA A 26 -2.23 -4.52 -3.00
C ALA A 26 -1.98 -3.14 -3.63
N ALA A 27 -1.71 -2.14 -2.81
CA ALA A 27 -1.34 -0.82 -3.29
C ALA A 27 -0.21 -0.27 -2.43
N ALA A 28 0.64 0.54 -3.04
CA ALA A 28 1.74 1.19 -2.33
C ALA A 28 1.82 2.65 -2.75
N MET A 29 2.01 3.54 -1.78
CA MET A 29 2.15 4.97 -2.01
C MET A 29 3.13 5.56 -1.01
N ASN A 30 3.97 6.47 -1.47
CA ASN A 30 4.78 7.30 -0.58
C ASN A 30 4.18 8.71 -0.61
N TYR A 31 3.79 9.24 0.55
CA TYR A 31 3.20 10.58 0.64
C TYR A 31 3.79 11.34 1.82
N LYS A 32 4.42 12.50 1.54
CA LYS A 32 5.03 13.39 2.55
C LYS A 32 5.94 12.67 3.57
N GLY A 33 6.75 11.72 3.10
CA GLY A 33 7.67 10.97 3.97
C GLY A 33 7.02 9.83 4.76
N ILE A 34 5.75 9.52 4.48
CA ILE A 34 5.03 8.35 5.00
C ILE A 34 4.99 7.27 3.91
N PHE A 35 5.47 6.09 4.25
CA PHE A 35 5.36 4.88 3.45
C PHE A 35 4.01 4.21 3.72
N THR A 36 3.18 4.07 2.69
CA THR A 36 1.85 3.49 2.80
C THR A 36 1.74 2.20 2.01
N LEU A 37 1.17 1.17 2.65
CA LEU A 37 0.82 -0.10 2.03
C LEU A 37 -0.63 -0.46 2.31
N MET A 38 -1.36 -0.75 1.24
CA MET A 38 -2.54 -1.61 1.30
C MET A 38 -2.06 -3.04 1.09
N VAL A 39 -2.32 -3.88 2.09
CA VAL A 39 -1.86 -5.27 2.12
C VAL A 39 -2.92 -6.15 1.45
N PRO A 40 -2.53 -6.98 0.47
CA PRO A 40 -3.40 -7.99 -0.12
C PRO A 40 -3.91 -8.98 0.93
N CYS A 41 -4.89 -9.79 0.53
CA CYS A 41 -5.37 -10.89 1.37
C CYS A 41 -4.54 -12.16 1.14
N LEU A 42 -4.53 -13.03 2.14
CA LEU A 42 -3.99 -14.39 2.05
C LEU A 42 -5.10 -15.43 1.80
N GLN A 43 -6.36 -15.01 1.89
CA GLN A 43 -7.55 -15.84 1.76
C GLN A 43 -8.28 -15.50 0.45
N ASP A 44 -8.79 -16.54 -0.20
CA ASP A 44 -9.59 -16.41 -1.41
C ASP A 44 -10.90 -15.62 -1.19
N THR A 45 -11.49 -15.16 -2.28
CA THR A 45 -12.66 -14.30 -2.32
C THR A 45 -13.85 -14.95 -1.62
N THR A 46 -14.35 -14.29 -0.58
CA THR A 46 -15.52 -14.71 0.18
C THR A 46 -16.82 -14.46 -0.60
N ASP A 47 -17.90 -15.15 -0.24
CA ASP A 47 -19.21 -14.95 -0.89
C ASP A 47 -19.75 -13.53 -0.69
N TYR A 48 -19.37 -12.89 0.42
CA TYR A 48 -19.64 -11.47 0.66
C TYR A 48 -19.00 -10.60 -0.43
N LEU A 49 -17.73 -10.81 -0.74
CA LEU A 49 -17.04 -10.03 -1.78
C LEU A 49 -17.55 -10.36 -3.18
N LYS A 50 -17.85 -11.64 -3.46
CA LYS A 50 -18.46 -12.06 -4.73
C LYS A 50 -19.81 -11.39 -4.96
N SER A 51 -20.67 -11.33 -3.94
CA SER A 51 -21.99 -10.70 -4.06
C SER A 51 -21.91 -9.18 -4.27
N GLY A 52 -20.86 -8.53 -3.78
CA GLY A 52 -20.56 -7.12 -4.05
C GLY A 52 -19.81 -6.85 -5.36
N GLY A 53 -19.45 -7.88 -6.14
CA GLY A 53 -18.66 -7.73 -7.37
C GLY A 53 -17.21 -7.29 -7.13
N HIS A 54 -16.68 -7.53 -5.92
CA HIS A 54 -15.31 -7.18 -5.55
C HIS A 54 -14.37 -8.36 -5.79
N ILE A 55 -13.17 -8.07 -6.31
CA ILE A 55 -12.12 -9.06 -6.54
C ILE A 55 -11.04 -8.90 -5.47
N SER A 56 -10.69 -10.00 -4.80
CA SER A 56 -9.62 -10.00 -3.81
C SER A 56 -8.25 -10.12 -4.46
N TRP A 57 -7.28 -9.37 -3.95
CA TRP A 57 -5.89 -9.50 -4.34
C TRP A 57 -5.22 -10.50 -3.42
N LEU A 58 -4.86 -11.66 -3.97
CA LEU A 58 -4.13 -12.71 -3.27
C LEU A 58 -2.62 -12.54 -3.39
N GLY A 59 -1.90 -12.47 -2.29
CA GLY A 59 -0.44 -12.40 -2.31
C GLY A 59 0.15 -11.78 -1.06
N MET A 60 1.41 -11.38 -1.17
CA MET A 60 2.12 -10.68 -0.10
C MET A 60 3.03 -9.58 -0.65
N TRP A 61 3.36 -8.61 0.22
CA TRP A 61 4.40 -7.63 -0.04
C TRP A 61 5.70 -8.08 0.62
N ILE A 62 6.80 -8.05 -0.11
CA ILE A 62 8.16 -8.06 0.42
C ILE A 62 8.64 -6.62 0.37
N CYS A 63 8.97 -6.04 1.52
CA CYS A 63 9.36 -4.64 1.64
C CYS A 63 10.66 -4.49 2.41
N GLU A 64 11.56 -3.66 1.86
CA GLU A 64 12.75 -3.21 2.55
C GLU A 64 12.66 -1.69 2.77
N VAL A 65 12.81 -1.27 4.01
CA VAL A 65 12.74 0.14 4.42
C VAL A 65 14.09 0.56 4.97
N PHE A 66 14.69 1.58 4.33
CA PHE A 66 15.96 2.14 4.74
C PHE A 66 15.70 3.48 5.45
N MET A 67 16.29 3.65 6.63
CA MET A 67 16.14 4.84 7.44
C MET A 67 17.49 5.51 7.71
N ASP A 68 17.49 6.83 7.88
CA ASP A 68 18.67 7.57 8.35
C ASP A 68 18.85 7.43 9.87
N LYS A 69 19.91 8.04 10.41
CA LYS A 69 20.22 8.06 11.85
C LYS A 69 19.16 8.77 12.72
N PHE A 70 18.22 9.48 12.10
CA PHE A 70 17.13 10.21 12.74
C PHE A 70 15.77 9.49 12.58
N GLY A 71 15.75 8.31 11.95
CA GLY A 71 14.53 7.53 11.73
C GLY A 71 13.68 8.00 10.55
N ASN A 72 14.19 8.85 9.67
CA ASN A 72 13.49 9.24 8.45
C ASN A 72 13.67 8.18 7.36
N ILE A 73 12.59 7.85 6.65
CA ILE A 73 12.64 6.92 5.51
C ILE A 73 13.38 7.59 4.34
N VAL A 74 14.51 7.03 3.95
CA VAL A 74 15.33 7.52 2.84
C VAL A 74 15.11 6.71 1.55
N ARG A 75 14.72 5.44 1.68
CA ARG A 75 14.48 4.55 0.54
C ARG A 75 13.53 3.43 0.93
N THR A 76 12.71 3.00 -0.02
CA THR A 76 11.82 1.84 0.12
C THR A 76 11.93 0.97 -1.13
N ILE A 77 12.21 -0.32 -0.96
CA ILE A 77 12.09 -1.34 -2.03
C ILE A 77 10.83 -2.14 -1.73
N ARG A 78 10.03 -2.41 -2.77
CA ARG A 78 8.76 -3.10 -2.66
C ARG A 78 8.60 -4.08 -3.80
N GLU A 79 8.26 -5.31 -3.46
CA GLU A 79 7.91 -6.35 -4.40
C GLU A 79 6.58 -6.97 -3.98
N TYR A 80 5.62 -7.01 -4.91
CA TYR A 80 4.37 -7.73 -4.70
C TYR A 80 4.53 -9.13 -5.29
N VAL A 81 4.33 -10.14 -4.45
CA VAL A 81 4.36 -11.55 -4.82
C VAL A 81 2.92 -12.05 -4.88
N PRO A 82 2.31 -12.18 -6.07
CA PRO A 82 0.97 -12.72 -6.21
C PRO A 82 0.98 -14.25 -5.98
N PHE A 83 -0.07 -14.78 -5.34
CA PHE A 83 -0.20 -16.24 -5.16
C PHE A 83 -0.84 -16.95 -6.35
N GLU A 84 -1.56 -16.19 -7.17
CA GLU A 84 -2.15 -16.67 -8.42
C GLU A 84 -1.59 -15.87 -9.60
N PRO A 85 -1.33 -16.50 -10.74
CA PRO A 85 -0.92 -15.80 -11.94
C PRO A 85 -2.02 -14.81 -12.34
N ARG A 86 -1.69 -13.52 -12.36
CA ARG A 86 -2.57 -12.50 -12.93
C ARG A 86 -2.28 -12.36 -14.41
N GLU A 87 -3.32 -12.18 -15.21
CA GLU A 87 -3.15 -11.58 -16.52
C GLU A 87 -2.44 -10.23 -16.34
N GLU A 88 -1.28 -10.08 -16.95
CA GLU A 88 -0.57 -8.80 -16.93
C GLU A 88 -1.48 -7.74 -17.54
N ILE A 89 -1.85 -6.72 -16.75
CA ILE A 89 -2.48 -5.53 -17.31
C ILE A 89 -1.49 -4.97 -18.33
N PRO A 90 -1.84 -4.86 -19.63
CA PRO A 90 -0.91 -4.43 -20.67
C PRO A 90 -0.25 -3.12 -20.24
N LYS A 91 1.09 -3.12 -20.21
CA LYS A 91 1.86 -1.91 -19.90
C LYS A 91 1.34 -0.79 -20.79
N ARG A 92 0.73 0.24 -20.19
CA ARG A 92 0.24 1.42 -20.89
C ARG A 92 1.37 1.92 -21.78
N ILE A 93 1.15 1.87 -23.10
CA ILE A 93 2.11 2.35 -24.11
C ILE A 93 2.52 3.75 -23.65
N LYS A 94 3.81 3.94 -23.32
CA LYS A 94 4.35 5.26 -23.05
C LYS A 94 4.07 6.08 -24.30
N GLY A 95 3.12 7.02 -24.20
CA GLY A 95 2.78 7.91 -25.29
C GLY A 95 4.06 8.54 -25.84
N GLY A 96 4.35 8.21 -27.10
CA GLY A 96 5.36 8.93 -27.85
C GLY A 96 4.95 10.39 -27.89
N ARG A 97 5.78 11.25 -27.30
CA ARG A 97 5.76 12.66 -27.64
C ARG A 97 6.23 12.75 -29.10
N LYS A 98 5.31 13.06 -30.00
CA LYS A 98 5.64 13.84 -31.19
C LYS A 98 5.74 15.30 -30.78
#